data_AF-A0AAV2YII5-F1
#
_entry.id   AF-A0AAV2YII5-F1
#
_cell.length_a   1.000
_cell.length_b   1.000
_cell.length_c   1.000
_cell.angle_alpha   90.00
_cell.angle_beta   90.00
_cell.angle_gamma   90.00
#
_symmetry.space_group_name_H-M   'P 1'
#
loop_
_entity.id
_entity.type
_entity.pdbx_description
1 polymer ?
#
loop_
_entity_poly.entity_id
_entity_poly.type
_entity_poly.pdbx_seq_one_letter_code
_entity_poly.pdbx_strand_id
1 'polypeptide(L)'
;MGQTHSAPTADAQAFRRLVLATFKGDLASLQKQFVPALNHLQISRATYLDLCMHEEVTIATITDSLEREERQNALMDEKMLLFSAVDQGLIVLGDTLLHLAVRLNHEAIVDFLLLTDHGASAKSKDGTRPPSSRSAGTPGLVATNTHSLNTTQTPNFKGELPRDVVHDNAVLRLVLDHVADVHDVFGFEYKDEPRVHRLVRALRRVWPLWMFEGQPEAASLVRVLYEVRSSDAAFGNLIKVALAMSDRCRVVITQAGLRRVVPMLRKHDGSVHVVKQQLATWAPETKRALLFELFREHFRTWQWKRHDERDAMYDEFIDSSLDAWLQVAQDLRLHTKQEIELPDSLQLKRYEPLLWKQRVRPPAHLMDDLCVHADTLQGYLLLPNLKV
;
A
#
# COMPACT_ATOMS: atom_id res chain seq x y z
N MET A 1 11.54 24.22 -15.12
CA MET A 1 10.55 25.28 -15.39
C MET A 1 9.18 24.63 -15.36
N GLY A 2 8.64 24.41 -14.16
CA GLY A 2 7.33 23.76 -14.00
C GLY A 2 6.25 24.73 -14.46
N GLN A 3 5.47 24.35 -15.46
CA GLN A 3 4.27 25.09 -15.83
C GLN A 3 3.29 24.99 -14.66
N THR A 4 3.22 26.05 -13.86
CA THR A 4 2.09 26.33 -12.98
C THR A 4 0.91 26.65 -13.89
N HIS A 5 0.26 25.63 -14.43
CA HIS A 5 -1.10 25.79 -14.91
C HIS A 5 -1.94 26.13 -13.68
N SER A 6 -2.31 27.40 -13.56
CA SER A 6 -3.29 27.88 -12.61
C SER A 6 -4.55 27.05 -12.84
N ALA A 7 -4.78 26.04 -12.00
CA ALA A 7 -6.05 25.34 -12.00
C ALA A 7 -7.15 26.40 -11.85
N PRO A 8 -8.31 26.27 -12.52
CA PRO A 8 -9.44 27.17 -12.31
C PRO A 8 -9.67 27.37 -10.81
N THR A 9 -10.01 28.58 -10.36
CA THR A 9 -10.07 28.92 -8.92
C THR A 9 -10.91 27.91 -8.11
N ALA A 10 -11.98 27.37 -8.71
CA ALA A 10 -12.81 26.33 -8.10
C ALA A 10 -12.07 24.99 -7.88
N ASP A 11 -11.26 24.55 -8.85
CA ASP A 11 -10.45 23.33 -8.76
C ASP A 11 -9.34 23.49 -7.73
N ALA A 12 -8.73 24.67 -7.68
CA ALA A 12 -7.71 25.01 -6.68
C ALA A 12 -8.31 25.02 -5.25
N GLN A 13 -9.50 25.60 -5.05
CA GLN A 13 -10.23 25.56 -3.77
C GLN A 13 -10.63 24.13 -3.37
N ALA A 14 -11.12 23.33 -4.33
CA ALA A 14 -11.45 21.94 -4.09
C ALA A 14 -10.19 21.12 -3.71
N PHE A 15 -9.10 21.28 -4.45
CA PHE A 15 -7.84 20.61 -4.16
C PHE A 15 -7.28 20.99 -2.79
N ARG A 16 -7.33 22.27 -2.40
CA ARG A 16 -6.96 22.71 -1.05
C ARG A 16 -7.72 21.96 0.05
N ARG A 17 -9.04 21.78 -0.11
CA ARG A 17 -9.83 21.01 0.87
C ARG A 17 -9.40 19.55 0.94
N LEU A 18 -9.04 18.93 -0.19
CA LEU A 18 -8.48 17.57 -0.22
C LEU A 18 -7.13 17.50 0.49
N VAL A 19 -6.26 18.49 0.29
CA VAL A 19 -4.96 18.58 0.96
C VAL A 19 -5.16 18.69 2.47
N LEU A 20 -6.07 19.55 2.95
CA LEU A 20 -6.35 19.68 4.38
C LEU A 20 -6.93 18.41 5.00
N ALA A 21 -7.89 17.77 4.33
CA ALA A 21 -8.46 16.50 4.80
C ALA A 21 -7.38 15.40 4.86
N THR A 22 -6.52 15.35 3.85
CA THR A 22 -5.39 14.41 3.80
C THR A 22 -4.37 14.71 4.88
N PHE A 23 -4.02 15.98 5.10
CA PHE A 23 -3.10 16.42 6.14
C PHE A 23 -3.60 16.09 7.55
N LYS A 24 -4.91 16.21 7.78
CA LYS A 24 -5.54 15.88 9.07
C LYS A 24 -5.81 14.38 9.27
N GLY A 25 -5.61 13.55 8.24
CA GLY A 25 -5.95 12.13 8.30
C GLY A 25 -7.45 11.85 8.32
N ASP A 26 -8.28 12.81 7.92
CA ASP A 26 -9.74 12.70 7.95
C ASP A 26 -10.25 12.09 6.64
N LEU A 27 -10.29 10.75 6.62
CA LEU A 27 -10.80 9.98 5.48
C LEU A 27 -12.26 10.30 5.15
N ALA A 28 -13.11 10.55 6.16
CA ALA A 28 -14.53 10.80 5.92
C ALA A 28 -14.74 12.13 5.18
N SER A 29 -14.05 13.18 5.62
CA SER A 29 -14.05 14.47 4.91
C SER A 29 -13.45 14.36 3.51
N LEU A 30 -12.36 13.59 3.36
CA LEU A 30 -11.74 13.37 2.07
C LEU A 30 -12.71 12.70 1.11
N GLN A 31 -13.33 11.59 1.50
CA GLN A 31 -14.30 10.83 0.68
C GLN A 31 -15.48 11.70 0.23
N LYS A 32 -16.03 12.51 1.15
CA LYS A 32 -17.18 13.38 0.86
C LYS A 32 -16.86 14.44 -0.20
N GLN A 33 -15.61 14.90 -0.23
CA GLN A 33 -15.19 16.04 -1.06
C GLN A 33 -14.34 15.62 -2.27
N PHE A 34 -14.06 14.32 -2.41
CA PHE A 34 -13.09 13.80 -3.37
C PHE A 34 -13.52 14.07 -4.82
N VAL A 35 -12.60 14.66 -5.58
CA VAL A 35 -12.76 14.89 -7.02
C VAL A 35 -11.63 14.16 -7.75
N PRO A 36 -11.94 13.06 -8.47
CA PRO A 36 -10.97 12.28 -9.26
C PRO A 36 -9.99 13.10 -10.10
N ALA A 37 -10.51 14.11 -10.79
CA ALA A 37 -9.73 14.95 -11.68
C ALA A 37 -8.61 15.71 -10.95
N LEU A 38 -8.71 15.93 -9.64
CA LEU A 38 -7.74 16.71 -8.87
C LEU A 38 -6.65 15.83 -8.24
N ASN A 39 -6.75 14.50 -8.32
CA ASN A 39 -5.85 13.58 -7.64
C ASN A 39 -4.38 13.72 -8.09
N HIS A 40 -4.18 14.09 -9.36
CA HIS A 40 -2.86 14.27 -9.97
C HIS A 40 -2.24 15.65 -9.71
N LEU A 41 -2.99 16.59 -9.11
CA LEU A 41 -2.47 17.92 -8.82
C LEU A 41 -1.41 17.86 -7.72
N GLN A 42 -0.50 18.81 -7.80
CA GLN A 42 0.65 18.94 -6.90
C GLN A 42 0.52 20.19 -6.04
N ILE A 43 0.88 20.09 -4.76
CA ILE A 43 0.82 21.20 -3.81
C ILE A 43 1.82 22.29 -4.24
N SER A 44 1.32 23.48 -4.55
CA SER A 44 2.13 24.63 -4.94
C SER A 44 1.92 25.79 -3.97
N ARG A 45 3.02 26.39 -3.52
CA ARG A 45 2.99 27.56 -2.64
C ARG A 45 2.33 28.76 -3.32
N ALA A 46 2.60 28.97 -4.61
CA ALA A 46 2.02 30.06 -5.38
C ALA A 46 0.49 29.91 -5.45
N THR A 47 0.03 28.72 -5.84
CA THR A 47 -1.41 28.42 -5.93
C THR A 47 -2.10 28.55 -4.58
N TYR A 48 -1.46 28.14 -3.49
CA TYR A 48 -2.04 28.31 -2.15
C TYR A 48 -2.14 29.78 -1.73
N LEU A 49 -1.10 30.58 -1.97
CA LEU A 49 -1.13 32.02 -1.68
C LEU A 49 -2.20 32.75 -2.49
N ASP A 50 -2.31 32.44 -3.78
CA ASP A 50 -3.35 33.03 -4.65
C ASP A 50 -4.75 32.70 -4.14
N LEU A 51 -4.98 31.46 -3.67
CA LEU A 51 -6.23 31.05 -3.04
C LEU A 51 -6.51 31.80 -1.75
N CYS A 52 -5.53 31.95 -0.87
CA CYS A 52 -5.69 32.72 0.37
C CYS A 52 -6.05 34.17 0.07
N MET A 53 -5.39 34.81 -0.90
CA MET A 53 -5.72 36.19 -1.29
C MET A 53 -7.15 36.32 -1.83
N HIS A 54 -7.60 35.39 -2.67
CA HIS A 54 -8.99 35.40 -3.15
C HIS A 54 -10.01 35.19 -2.03
N GLU A 55 -9.69 34.34 -1.05
CA GLU A 55 -10.56 34.10 0.09
C GLU A 55 -10.58 35.30 1.05
N GLU A 56 -9.46 35.98 1.27
CA GLU A 56 -9.38 37.25 2.02
C GLU A 56 -10.30 38.32 1.38
N VAL A 57 -10.26 38.47 0.05
CA VAL A 57 -11.16 39.38 -0.68
C VAL A 57 -12.63 38.99 -0.49
N THR A 58 -12.93 37.69 -0.53
CA THR A 58 -14.31 37.18 -0.34
C THR A 58 -14.79 37.45 1.08
N ILE A 59 -13.97 37.18 2.10
CA ILE A 59 -14.28 37.42 3.51
C ILE A 59 -14.53 38.92 3.73
N ALA A 60 -13.75 39.81 3.11
CA ALA A 60 -13.94 41.26 3.24
C ALA A 60 -15.33 41.74 2.74
N THR A 61 -15.99 41.00 1.85
CA THR A 61 -17.35 41.32 1.36
C THR A 61 -18.48 40.89 2.29
N ILE A 62 -18.22 40.04 3.30
CA ILE A 62 -19.22 39.58 4.28
C ILE A 62 -19.66 40.79 5.09
N THR A 63 -20.97 41.05 5.19
CA THR A 63 -21.50 42.24 5.90
C THR A 63 -21.53 42.07 7.41
N ASP A 64 -21.82 40.85 7.89
CA ASP A 64 -21.83 40.51 9.32
C ASP A 64 -20.39 40.55 9.88
N SER A 65 -20.16 41.39 10.88
CA SER A 65 -18.83 41.57 11.48
C SER A 65 -18.34 40.35 12.23
N LEU A 66 -19.24 39.63 12.91
CA LEU A 66 -18.86 38.44 13.69
C LEU A 66 -18.50 37.30 12.75
N GLU A 67 -19.33 37.04 11.74
CA GLU A 67 -19.04 36.01 10.73
C GLU A 67 -17.75 36.33 9.96
N ARG A 68 -17.53 37.60 9.63
CA ARG A 68 -16.29 38.04 8.97
C ARG A 68 -15.06 37.74 9.81
N GLU A 69 -15.09 38.08 11.10
CA GLU A 69 -13.99 37.85 12.04
C GLU A 69 -13.72 36.35 12.23
N GLU A 70 -14.77 35.54 12.42
CA GLU A 70 -14.66 34.08 12.55
C GLU A 70 -14.00 33.44 11.32
N ARG A 71 -14.44 33.82 10.11
CA ARG A 71 -13.84 33.30 8.88
C ARG A 71 -12.41 33.79 8.66
N GLN A 72 -12.11 35.03 9.02
CA GLN A 72 -10.74 35.57 8.93
C GLN A 72 -9.79 34.84 9.87
N ASN A 73 -10.22 34.56 11.10
CA ASN A 73 -9.44 33.78 12.06
C ASN A 73 -9.21 32.34 11.56
N ALA A 74 -10.24 31.68 11.05
CA ALA A 74 -10.11 30.33 10.49
C ALA A 74 -9.11 30.27 9.31
N LEU A 75 -9.13 31.28 8.43
CA LEU A 75 -8.18 31.38 7.32
C LEU A 75 -6.75 31.60 7.82
N MET A 76 -6.56 32.45 8.83
CA MET A 76 -5.24 32.71 9.42
C MET A 76 -4.68 31.46 10.12
N ASP A 77 -5.52 30.74 10.87
CA ASP A 77 -5.16 29.50 11.54
C ASP A 77 -4.73 28.43 10.53
N GLU A 78 -5.47 28.29 9.43
CA GLU A 78 -5.11 27.34 8.38
C GLU A 78 -3.80 27.72 7.68
N LYS A 79 -3.63 29.01 7.36
CA LYS A 79 -2.42 29.54 6.74
C LYS A 79 -1.20 29.26 7.63
N MET A 80 -1.32 29.53 8.93
CA MET A 80 -0.28 29.25 9.92
C MET A 80 0.02 27.75 10.00
N LEU A 81 -1.02 26.90 10.03
CA LEU A 81 -0.86 25.45 10.03
C LEU A 81 -0.09 24.95 8.80
N LEU A 82 -0.47 25.42 7.60
CA LEU A 82 0.19 24.97 6.37
C LEU A 82 1.65 25.42 6.31
N PHE A 83 1.94 26.69 6.62
CA PHE A 83 3.32 27.18 6.60
C PHE A 83 4.19 26.47 7.64
N SER A 84 3.67 26.26 8.86
CA SER A 84 4.33 25.47 9.88
C SER A 84 4.59 24.03 9.41
N ALA A 85 3.62 23.40 8.76
CA ALA A 85 3.77 22.05 8.22
C ALA A 85 4.82 21.98 7.09
N VAL A 86 4.91 23.01 6.25
CA VAL A 86 5.95 23.11 5.22
C VAL A 86 7.33 23.31 5.84
N ASP A 87 7.45 24.17 6.84
CA ASP A 87 8.71 24.46 7.54
C ASP A 87 9.22 23.24 8.31
N GLN A 88 8.31 22.44 8.88
CA GLN A 88 8.62 21.17 9.54
C GLN A 88 8.87 20.01 8.54
N GLY A 89 8.68 20.23 7.24
CA GLY A 89 8.83 19.21 6.21
C GLY A 89 7.74 18.13 6.20
N LEU A 90 6.63 18.36 6.91
CA LEU A 90 5.43 17.51 6.89
C LEU A 90 4.68 17.63 5.56
N ILE A 91 4.81 18.76 4.88
CA ILE A 91 4.34 18.99 3.51
C ILE A 91 5.54 19.42 2.68
N VAL A 92 5.80 18.75 1.57
CA VAL A 92 6.81 19.17 0.59
C VAL A 92 6.11 19.74 -0.64
N LEU A 93 6.59 20.87 -1.15
CA LEU A 93 6.04 21.45 -2.37
C LEU A 93 6.22 20.47 -3.53
N GLY A 94 5.18 20.34 -4.33
CA GLY A 94 5.06 19.34 -5.39
C GLY A 94 4.46 18.01 -4.93
N ASP A 95 4.24 17.80 -3.64
CA ASP A 95 3.57 16.58 -3.14
C ASP A 95 2.16 16.50 -3.75
N THR A 96 1.79 15.30 -4.22
CA THR A 96 0.39 14.95 -4.51
C THR A 96 -0.30 14.51 -3.21
N LEU A 97 -1.63 14.28 -3.25
CA LEU A 97 -2.35 13.72 -2.10
C LEU A 97 -1.74 12.39 -1.63
N LEU A 98 -1.21 11.58 -2.55
CA LEU A 98 -0.59 10.30 -2.21
C LEU A 98 0.74 10.48 -1.47
N HIS A 99 1.60 11.43 -1.89
CA HIS A 99 2.83 11.73 -1.15
C HIS A 99 2.50 12.16 0.27
N LEU A 100 1.55 13.07 0.42
CA LEU A 100 1.14 13.59 1.72
C LEU A 100 0.60 12.48 2.62
N ALA A 101 -0.29 11.63 2.11
CA ALA A 101 -0.84 10.51 2.85
C ALA A 101 0.24 9.51 3.27
N VAL A 102 1.22 9.24 2.41
CA VAL A 102 2.34 8.34 2.71
C VAL A 102 3.28 8.94 3.75
N ARG A 103 3.70 10.20 3.57
CA ARG A 103 4.61 10.91 4.47
C ARG A 103 4.04 11.00 5.90
N LEU A 104 2.73 11.23 6.00
CA LEU A 104 2.03 11.31 7.29
C LEU A 104 1.55 9.96 7.83
N ASN A 105 1.87 8.84 7.18
CA ASN A 105 1.46 7.50 7.59
C ASN A 105 -0.07 7.27 7.64
N HIS A 106 -0.83 7.95 6.78
CA HIS A 106 -2.28 7.83 6.70
C HIS A 106 -2.70 6.64 5.84
N GLU A 107 -2.48 5.43 6.34
CA GLU A 107 -2.76 4.15 5.65
C GLU A 107 -4.18 4.06 5.07
N ALA A 108 -5.20 4.50 5.81
CA ALA A 108 -6.59 4.44 5.34
C ALA A 108 -6.84 5.36 4.15
N ILE A 109 -6.12 6.49 4.06
CA ILE A 109 -6.19 7.41 2.92
C ILE A 109 -5.41 6.83 1.74
N VAL A 110 -4.24 6.23 1.97
CA VAL A 110 -3.49 5.52 0.92
C VAL A 110 -4.34 4.41 0.31
N ASP A 111 -4.99 3.58 1.13
CA ASP A 111 -5.94 2.56 0.67
C ASP A 111 -7.06 3.18 -0.16
N PHE A 112 -7.68 4.26 0.30
CA PHE A 112 -8.74 4.94 -0.46
C PHE A 112 -8.25 5.45 -1.83
N LEU A 113 -7.06 6.07 -1.87
CA LEU A 113 -6.50 6.64 -3.10
C LEU A 113 -6.14 5.56 -4.13
N LEU A 114 -5.59 4.42 -3.70
CA LEU A 114 -5.13 3.33 -4.57
C LEU A 114 -6.25 2.39 -5.03
N LEU A 115 -7.24 2.11 -4.15
CA LEU A 115 -8.21 1.03 -4.38
C LEU A 115 -9.49 1.48 -5.05
N THR A 116 -9.76 2.79 -5.05
CA THR A 116 -10.99 3.35 -5.60
C THR A 116 -10.84 3.57 -7.10
N ASP A 117 -11.82 3.09 -7.88
CA ASP A 117 -11.87 3.38 -9.31
C ASP A 117 -12.43 4.79 -9.52
N HIS A 118 -11.51 5.72 -9.72
CA HIS A 118 -11.81 7.13 -9.92
C HIS A 118 -12.32 7.44 -11.35
N GLY A 119 -12.12 6.52 -12.30
CA GLY A 119 -12.52 6.67 -13.71
C GLY A 119 -13.95 6.22 -14.01
N ALA A 120 -14.48 5.24 -13.28
CA ALA A 120 -15.87 4.78 -13.43
C ALA A 120 -16.92 5.84 -13.04
N SER A 121 -16.60 6.70 -12.06
CA SER A 121 -17.52 7.75 -11.58
C SER A 121 -17.81 8.84 -12.63
N ALA A 122 -16.91 9.04 -13.59
CA ALA A 122 -17.09 10.02 -14.67
C ALA A 122 -18.13 9.59 -15.74
N LYS A 123 -18.48 8.30 -15.83
CA LYS A 123 -19.38 7.78 -16.88
C LYS A 123 -20.88 7.84 -16.56
N SER A 124 -21.27 8.47 -15.45
CA SER A 124 -22.66 8.45 -14.96
C SER A 124 -23.45 9.75 -15.19
N LYS A 125 -22.89 10.78 -15.83
CA LYS A 125 -23.58 12.08 -15.97
C LYS A 125 -23.77 12.68 -17.35
N ASP A 126 -23.25 12.08 -18.43
CA ASP A 126 -23.58 12.54 -19.78
C ASP A 126 -24.08 11.39 -20.66
N GLY A 127 -25.41 11.29 -20.73
CA GLY A 127 -26.15 10.43 -21.64
C GLY A 127 -26.19 10.99 -23.07
N THR A 128 -25.07 11.39 -23.64
CA THR A 128 -24.99 11.82 -25.05
C THR A 128 -24.13 10.85 -25.86
N ARG A 129 -24.85 10.07 -26.67
CA ARG A 129 -24.37 9.17 -27.71
C ARG A 129 -23.37 9.91 -28.63
N PRO A 130 -22.18 9.34 -28.95
CA PRO A 130 -21.24 10.02 -29.84
C PRO A 130 -21.79 10.03 -31.28
N PRO A 131 -21.77 11.17 -32.00
CA PRO A 131 -22.12 11.18 -33.41
C PRO A 131 -20.94 10.64 -34.23
N SER A 132 -21.25 9.70 -35.10
CA SER A 132 -20.41 9.32 -36.23
C SER A 132 -20.32 10.48 -37.22
N SER A 133 -19.12 10.96 -37.54
CA SER A 133 -18.82 11.46 -38.89
C SER A 133 -17.32 11.51 -39.16
N ARG A 134 -16.95 11.02 -40.35
CA ARG A 134 -15.65 11.22 -40.99
C ARG A 134 -15.57 12.67 -41.48
N SER A 135 -14.46 13.36 -41.26
CA SER A 135 -13.95 14.38 -42.20
C SER A 135 -12.45 14.62 -41.98
N ALA A 136 -11.76 14.95 -43.07
CA ALA A 136 -10.32 15.00 -43.20
C ALA A 136 -9.77 16.44 -43.07
N GLY A 137 -8.53 16.55 -42.59
CA GLY A 137 -7.57 17.59 -43.01
C GLY A 137 -7.49 18.89 -42.21
N THR A 138 -6.65 18.93 -41.16
CA THR A 138 -5.75 20.07 -40.85
C THR A 138 -4.74 19.67 -39.76
N PRO A 139 -3.43 19.98 -39.89
CA PRO A 139 -2.43 19.66 -38.87
C PRO A 139 -2.32 20.83 -37.90
N GLY A 140 -2.94 20.70 -36.73
CA GLY A 140 -2.84 21.72 -35.69
C GLY A 140 -3.48 21.25 -34.40
N LEU A 141 -2.67 21.21 -33.34
CA LEU A 141 -3.06 20.98 -31.94
C LEU A 141 -3.67 19.60 -31.67
N VAL A 142 -2.78 18.63 -31.43
CA VAL A 142 -3.11 17.45 -30.64
C VAL A 142 -3.46 17.97 -29.24
N ALA A 143 -4.75 18.10 -28.96
CA ALA A 143 -5.25 18.10 -27.59
C ALA A 143 -4.69 16.83 -26.93
N THR A 144 -3.74 17.02 -26.01
CA THR A 144 -3.16 15.94 -25.22
C THR A 144 -4.30 15.22 -24.52
N ASN A 145 -4.48 13.95 -24.88
CA ASN A 145 -5.31 12.99 -24.19
C ASN A 145 -5.20 13.23 -22.67
N THR A 146 -6.31 13.56 -22.03
CA THR A 146 -6.47 13.58 -20.58
C THR A 146 -6.42 12.13 -20.08
N HIS A 147 -5.23 11.54 -20.10
CA HIS A 147 -4.93 10.30 -19.40
C HIS A 147 -4.81 10.65 -17.92
N SER A 148 -5.54 9.93 -17.07
CA SER A 148 -5.42 10.04 -15.62
C SER A 148 -3.97 9.73 -15.22
N LEU A 149 -3.17 10.77 -14.99
CA LEU A 149 -1.79 10.62 -14.57
C LEU A 149 -1.76 9.79 -13.27
N ASN A 150 -1.04 8.68 -13.33
CA ASN A 150 -0.90 7.75 -12.22
C ASN A 150 -0.13 8.42 -11.07
N THR A 151 -0.83 8.73 -9.97
CA THR A 151 -0.25 9.48 -8.84
C THR A 151 0.89 8.75 -8.14
N THR A 152 1.01 7.44 -8.35
CA THR A 152 2.10 6.60 -7.83
C THR A 152 3.44 6.84 -8.55
N GLN A 153 3.40 7.41 -9.75
CA GLN A 153 4.57 7.65 -10.61
C GLN A 153 4.83 9.14 -10.87
N THR A 154 3.99 10.03 -10.36
CA THR A 154 4.23 11.47 -10.41
C THR A 154 5.27 11.84 -9.37
N PRO A 155 6.46 12.36 -9.72
CA PRO A 155 7.42 12.84 -8.73
C PRO A 155 7.00 14.20 -8.18
N ASN A 156 7.29 14.48 -6.91
CA ASN A 156 7.17 15.83 -6.34
C ASN A 156 8.22 16.79 -6.94
N PHE A 157 8.24 18.06 -6.50
CA PHE A 157 9.19 19.05 -7.06
C PHE A 157 10.66 18.77 -6.70
N LYS A 158 10.92 17.85 -5.77
CA LYS A 158 12.27 17.34 -5.46
C LYS A 158 12.66 16.13 -6.32
N GLY A 159 11.74 15.58 -7.12
CA GLY A 159 11.97 14.36 -7.88
C GLY A 159 11.67 13.07 -7.12
N GLU A 160 11.14 13.15 -5.90
CA GLU A 160 10.80 11.99 -5.06
C GLU A 160 9.45 11.42 -5.50
N LEU A 161 9.34 10.09 -5.60
CA LEU A 161 8.07 9.39 -5.78
C LEU A 161 7.39 9.11 -4.43
N PRO A 162 6.09 8.75 -4.40
CA PRO A 162 5.42 8.36 -3.16
C PRO A 162 6.13 7.24 -2.39
N ARG A 163 6.80 6.31 -3.07
CA ARG A 163 7.59 5.24 -2.41
C ARG A 163 8.86 5.74 -1.73
N ASP A 164 9.42 6.87 -2.19
CA ASP A 164 10.68 7.42 -1.69
C ASP A 164 10.44 8.26 -0.42
N VAL A 165 9.21 8.74 -0.22
CA VAL A 165 8.80 9.52 0.96
C VAL A 165 8.25 8.66 2.10
N VAL A 166 8.31 7.34 1.95
CA VAL A 166 7.92 6.38 2.99
C VAL A 166 9.00 6.37 4.08
N HIS A 167 8.66 6.90 5.25
CA HIS A 167 9.49 6.83 6.46
C HIS A 167 9.52 5.39 7.02
N ASP A 168 9.67 5.20 8.33
CA ASP A 168 9.84 3.87 8.93
C ASP A 168 8.57 2.98 8.96
N ASN A 169 7.49 3.37 8.28
CA ASN A 169 6.26 2.57 8.22
C ASN A 169 6.41 1.36 7.29
N ALA A 170 6.62 0.20 7.89
CA ALA A 170 6.80 -1.07 7.18
C ALA A 170 5.56 -1.52 6.41
N VAL A 171 4.35 -1.18 6.88
CA VAL A 171 3.09 -1.53 6.20
C VAL A 171 2.97 -0.76 4.88
N LEU A 172 3.19 0.56 4.91
CA LEU A 172 3.14 1.40 3.72
C LEU A 172 4.26 1.09 2.73
N ARG A 173 5.46 0.79 3.22
CA ARG A 173 6.56 0.33 2.36
C ARG A 173 6.15 -0.91 1.59
N LEU A 174 5.58 -1.90 2.28
CA LEU A 174 5.07 -3.12 1.63
C LEU A 174 3.91 -2.84 0.66
N VAL A 175 2.99 -1.93 0.99
CA VAL A 175 1.92 -1.51 0.04
C VAL A 175 2.55 -1.00 -1.26
N LEU A 176 3.49 -0.05 -1.17
CA LEU A 176 4.05 0.65 -2.32
C LEU A 176 5.01 -0.23 -3.12
N ASP A 177 5.67 -1.17 -2.46
CA ASP A 177 6.43 -2.23 -3.11
C ASP A 177 5.54 -3.11 -4.00
N HIS A 178 4.33 -3.46 -3.54
CA HIS A 178 3.39 -4.18 -4.39
C HIS A 178 2.79 -3.32 -5.50
N VAL A 179 2.64 -2.01 -5.29
CA VAL A 179 2.27 -1.09 -6.36
C VAL A 179 3.31 -1.15 -7.48
N ALA A 180 4.60 -1.18 -7.13
CA ALA A 180 5.68 -1.38 -8.10
C ALA A 180 5.57 -2.74 -8.82
N ASP A 181 5.25 -3.83 -8.10
CA ASP A 181 5.03 -5.15 -8.73
C ASP A 181 3.90 -5.11 -9.78
N VAL A 182 2.83 -4.38 -9.50
CA VAL A 182 1.72 -4.21 -10.45
C VAL A 182 2.18 -3.47 -11.69
N HIS A 183 2.96 -2.40 -11.55
CA HIS A 183 3.50 -1.65 -12.69
C HIS A 183 4.52 -2.45 -13.49
N ASP A 184 5.37 -3.24 -12.84
CA ASP A 184 6.36 -4.08 -13.53
C ASP A 184 5.68 -5.13 -14.42
N VAL A 185 4.49 -5.60 -14.04
CA VAL A 185 3.76 -6.64 -14.78
C VAL A 185 2.76 -6.07 -15.80
N PHE A 186 2.00 -5.03 -15.43
CA PHE A 186 0.92 -4.48 -16.27
C PHE A 186 1.27 -3.17 -16.97
N GLY A 187 2.37 -2.51 -16.58
CA GLY A 187 2.71 -1.15 -16.99
C GLY A 187 1.96 -0.07 -16.21
N PHE A 188 2.33 1.18 -16.46
CA PHE A 188 1.84 2.35 -15.72
C PHE A 188 0.46 2.87 -16.18
N GLU A 189 0.03 2.48 -17.39
CA GLU A 189 -1.22 2.95 -18.02
C GLU A 189 -2.36 1.92 -17.94
N TYR A 190 -2.23 0.93 -17.05
CA TYR A 190 -3.20 -0.13 -16.93
C TYR A 190 -4.53 0.36 -16.35
N LYS A 191 -5.60 0.33 -17.15
CA LYS A 191 -6.89 0.93 -16.79
C LYS A 191 -7.56 0.31 -15.57
N ASP A 192 -7.41 -1.01 -15.39
CA ASP A 192 -8.02 -1.74 -14.26
C ASP A 192 -7.08 -1.82 -13.04
N GLU A 193 -6.09 -0.92 -12.95
CA GLU A 193 -5.12 -0.85 -11.86
C GLU A 193 -5.78 -0.85 -10.46
N PRO A 194 -6.84 -0.05 -10.17
CA PRO A 194 -7.50 -0.09 -8.86
C PRO A 194 -8.06 -1.47 -8.50
N ARG A 195 -8.56 -2.21 -9.49
CA ARG A 195 -9.07 -3.58 -9.28
C ARG A 195 -7.93 -4.55 -8.99
N VAL A 196 -6.78 -4.39 -9.62
CA VAL A 196 -5.58 -5.20 -9.31
C VAL A 196 -5.05 -4.86 -7.91
N HIS A 197 -5.05 -3.59 -7.50
CA HIS A 197 -4.68 -3.21 -6.12
C HIS A 197 -5.65 -3.79 -5.09
N ARG A 198 -6.95 -3.87 -5.39
CA ARG A 198 -7.93 -4.58 -4.55
C ARG A 198 -7.62 -6.08 -4.44
N LEU A 199 -7.20 -6.73 -5.53
CA LEU A 199 -6.73 -8.12 -5.49
C LEU A 199 -5.49 -8.28 -4.62
N VAL A 200 -4.47 -7.46 -4.81
CA VAL A 200 -3.25 -7.46 -3.99
C VAL A 200 -3.61 -7.29 -2.51
N ARG A 201 -4.52 -6.38 -2.18
CA ARG A 201 -5.02 -6.21 -0.80
C ARG A 201 -5.71 -7.46 -0.27
N ALA A 202 -6.58 -8.09 -1.07
CA ALA A 202 -7.25 -9.32 -0.67
C ALA A 202 -6.24 -10.45 -0.43
N LEU A 203 -5.28 -10.64 -1.34
CA LEU A 203 -4.20 -11.60 -1.18
C LEU A 203 -3.37 -11.32 0.07
N ARG A 204 -3.08 -10.06 0.40
CA ARG A 204 -2.29 -9.70 1.61
C ARG A 204 -3.02 -10.04 2.90
N ARG A 205 -4.36 -10.01 2.88
CA ARG A 205 -5.19 -10.46 4.01
C ARG A 205 -5.18 -11.98 4.14
N VAL A 206 -5.15 -12.69 3.01
CA VAL A 206 -5.09 -14.15 2.95
C VAL A 206 -3.72 -14.67 3.37
N TRP A 207 -2.64 -14.02 2.96
CA TRP A 207 -1.27 -14.55 3.03
C TRP A 207 -0.81 -15.01 4.43
N PRO A 208 -1.07 -14.28 5.53
CA PRO A 208 -0.69 -14.75 6.87
C PRO A 208 -1.45 -16.01 7.32
N LEU A 209 -2.61 -16.29 6.71
CA LEU A 209 -3.46 -17.45 7.02
C LEU A 209 -3.25 -18.62 6.04
N TRP A 210 -2.77 -18.30 4.84
CA TRP A 210 -2.38 -19.23 3.80
C TRP A 210 -1.19 -18.61 3.07
N MET A 211 0.02 -19.04 3.45
CA MET A 211 1.30 -18.65 2.86
C MET A 211 1.45 -19.32 1.50
N PHE A 212 0.64 -18.88 0.54
CA PHE A 212 0.51 -19.55 -0.74
C PHE A 212 1.79 -19.43 -1.57
N GLU A 213 2.13 -20.50 -2.28
CA GLU A 213 3.33 -20.55 -3.11
C GLU A 213 3.08 -21.30 -4.41
N GLY A 214 3.77 -20.85 -5.45
CA GLY A 214 3.74 -21.49 -6.76
C GLY A 214 2.48 -21.16 -7.55
N GLN A 215 2.56 -21.46 -8.84
CA GLN A 215 1.48 -21.17 -9.78
C GLN A 215 0.12 -21.81 -9.45
N PRO A 216 -0.01 -23.07 -8.94
CA PRO A 216 -1.33 -23.65 -8.75
C PRO A 216 -2.13 -22.94 -7.66
N GLU A 217 -1.52 -22.65 -6.50
CA GLU A 217 -2.19 -21.96 -5.40
C GLU A 217 -2.53 -20.51 -5.78
N ALA A 218 -1.57 -19.81 -6.41
CA ALA A 218 -1.79 -18.45 -6.88
C ALA A 218 -2.90 -18.39 -7.96
N ALA A 219 -2.93 -19.32 -8.90
CA ALA A 219 -3.96 -19.38 -9.94
C ALA A 219 -5.35 -19.60 -9.34
N SER A 220 -5.49 -20.52 -8.38
CA SER A 220 -6.77 -20.78 -7.72
C SER A 220 -7.26 -19.57 -6.93
N LEU A 221 -6.39 -18.92 -6.16
CA LEU A 221 -6.73 -17.69 -5.43
C LEU A 221 -7.12 -16.55 -6.38
N VAL A 222 -6.38 -16.33 -7.47
CA VAL A 222 -6.71 -15.30 -8.46
C VAL A 222 -8.07 -15.55 -9.10
N ARG A 223 -8.39 -16.80 -9.49
CA ARG A 223 -9.70 -17.13 -10.07
C ARG A 223 -10.84 -16.79 -9.14
N VAL A 224 -10.69 -17.13 -7.86
CA VAL A 224 -11.75 -16.97 -6.86
C VAL A 224 -11.90 -15.53 -6.38
N LEU A 225 -10.80 -14.85 -6.12
CA LEU A 225 -10.81 -13.50 -5.56
C LEU A 225 -11.09 -12.43 -6.63
N TYR A 226 -10.58 -12.62 -7.84
CA TYR A 226 -10.74 -11.68 -8.95
C TYR A 226 -11.89 -12.03 -9.90
N GLU A 227 -12.47 -13.24 -9.80
CA GLU A 227 -13.53 -13.76 -10.66
C GLU A 227 -13.19 -13.77 -12.14
N VAL A 228 -12.03 -14.34 -12.46
CA VAL A 228 -11.49 -14.39 -13.81
C VAL A 228 -11.32 -15.82 -14.32
N ARG A 229 -11.60 -16.01 -15.61
CA ARG A 229 -11.40 -17.29 -16.29
C ARG A 229 -9.93 -17.44 -16.68
N SER A 230 -9.46 -18.69 -16.74
CA SER A 230 -8.10 -19.00 -17.21
C SER A 230 -7.82 -18.56 -18.65
N SER A 231 -8.86 -18.32 -19.46
CA SER A 231 -8.77 -17.82 -20.83
C SER A 231 -8.64 -16.30 -20.94
N ASP A 232 -8.74 -15.56 -19.83
CA ASP A 232 -8.58 -14.11 -19.84
C ASP A 232 -7.11 -13.73 -20.11
N ALA A 233 -6.89 -12.75 -20.98
CA ALA A 233 -5.56 -12.28 -21.33
C ALA A 233 -4.78 -11.72 -20.12
N ALA A 234 -5.47 -11.15 -19.13
CA ALA A 234 -4.85 -10.63 -17.92
C ALA A 234 -4.50 -11.74 -16.90
N PHE A 235 -5.08 -12.94 -17.03
CA PHE A 235 -4.97 -14.00 -16.01
C PHE A 235 -3.52 -14.37 -15.67
N GLY A 236 -2.68 -14.58 -16.69
CA GLY A 236 -1.27 -14.90 -16.48
C GLY A 236 -0.50 -13.78 -15.77
N ASN A 237 -0.84 -12.52 -16.05
CA ASN A 237 -0.24 -11.36 -15.39
C ASN A 237 -0.74 -11.20 -13.95
N LEU A 238 -2.02 -11.46 -13.67
CA LEU A 238 -2.55 -11.49 -12.30
C LEU A 238 -1.85 -12.54 -11.43
N ILE A 239 -1.55 -13.72 -11.99
CA ILE A 239 -0.76 -14.75 -11.29
C ILE A 239 0.65 -14.25 -10.99
N LYS A 240 1.32 -13.60 -11.96
CA LYS A 240 2.66 -13.04 -11.73
C LYS A 240 2.67 -12.02 -10.59
N VAL A 241 1.68 -11.13 -10.55
CA VAL A 241 1.51 -10.16 -9.45
C VAL A 241 1.28 -10.88 -8.12
N ALA A 242 0.42 -11.91 -8.08
CA ALA A 242 0.17 -12.67 -6.87
C ALA A 242 1.43 -13.38 -6.34
N LEU A 243 2.25 -13.92 -7.23
CA LEU A 243 3.54 -14.55 -6.87
C LEU A 243 4.56 -13.52 -6.38
N ALA A 244 4.74 -12.41 -7.10
CA ALA A 244 5.64 -11.33 -6.69
C ALA A 244 5.25 -10.78 -5.30
N MET A 245 3.95 -10.60 -5.07
CA MET A 245 3.42 -10.20 -3.77
C MET A 245 3.73 -11.23 -2.68
N SER A 246 3.55 -12.54 -2.95
CA SER A 246 3.88 -13.59 -1.97
C SER A 246 5.36 -13.60 -1.64
N ASP A 247 6.23 -13.48 -2.65
CA ASP A 247 7.68 -13.43 -2.48
C ASP A 247 8.12 -12.23 -1.64
N ARG A 248 7.51 -11.05 -1.83
CA ARG A 248 7.78 -9.88 -0.97
C ARG A 248 7.35 -10.11 0.48
N CYS A 249 6.17 -10.70 0.70
CA CYS A 249 5.74 -11.07 2.05
C CYS A 249 6.73 -12.03 2.73
N ARG A 250 7.25 -13.02 1.99
CA ARG A 250 8.29 -13.95 2.48
C ARG A 250 9.57 -13.23 2.88
N VAL A 251 10.06 -12.34 2.01
CA VAL A 251 11.28 -11.55 2.27
C VAL A 251 11.10 -10.70 3.51
N VAL A 252 9.97 -9.99 3.63
CA VAL A 252 9.69 -9.10 4.75
C VAL A 252 9.61 -9.87 6.07
N ILE A 253 8.89 -10.98 6.12
CA ILE A 253 8.81 -11.82 7.34
C ILE A 253 10.15 -12.43 7.71
N THR A 254 10.93 -12.87 6.71
CA THR A 254 12.28 -13.39 6.95
C THR A 254 13.19 -12.31 7.52
N GLN A 255 13.19 -11.11 6.92
CA GLN A 255 13.98 -9.98 7.40
C GLN A 255 13.56 -9.57 8.82
N ALA A 256 12.25 -9.54 9.11
CA ALA A 256 11.75 -9.23 10.44
C ALA A 256 12.17 -10.30 11.47
N GLY A 257 12.08 -11.59 11.11
CA GLY A 257 12.60 -12.69 11.91
C GLY A 257 14.10 -12.59 12.17
N LEU A 258 14.90 -12.25 11.15
CA LEU A 258 16.33 -12.01 11.28
C LEU A 258 16.65 -10.87 12.25
N ARG A 259 15.87 -9.77 12.24
CA ARG A 259 16.02 -8.68 13.23
C ARG A 259 15.79 -9.15 14.67
N ARG A 260 15.00 -10.21 14.89
CA ARG A 260 14.75 -10.78 16.22
C ARG A 260 15.86 -11.73 16.68
N VAL A 261 16.36 -12.58 15.80
CA VAL A 261 17.36 -13.60 16.16
C VAL A 261 18.80 -13.09 16.19
N VAL A 262 19.16 -12.08 15.37
CA VAL A 262 20.54 -11.54 15.32
C VAL A 262 20.98 -10.96 16.68
N PRO A 263 20.16 -10.16 17.40
CA PRO A 263 20.49 -9.73 18.75
C PRO A 263 20.67 -10.89 19.75
N MET A 264 19.93 -11.99 19.58
CA MET A 264 20.07 -13.17 20.44
C MET A 264 21.42 -13.86 20.19
N LEU A 265 21.83 -13.99 18.92
CA LEU A 265 23.16 -14.51 18.58
C LEU A 265 24.28 -13.63 19.11
N ARG A 266 24.15 -12.31 19.03
CA ARG A 266 25.14 -11.37 19.57
C ARG A 266 25.36 -11.53 21.07
N LYS A 267 24.29 -11.78 21.84
CA LYS A 267 24.37 -11.99 23.29
C LYS A 267 25.16 -13.24 23.69
N HIS A 268 25.30 -14.20 22.77
CA HIS A 268 25.95 -15.50 23.00
C HIS A 268 27.15 -15.71 22.06
N ASP A 269 27.85 -14.64 21.69
CA ASP A 269 29.06 -14.64 20.86
C ASP A 269 28.92 -15.44 19.54
N GLY A 270 27.73 -15.41 18.94
CA GLY A 270 27.42 -16.12 17.69
C GLY A 270 27.17 -17.63 17.83
N SER A 271 27.09 -18.16 19.05
CA SER A 271 26.84 -19.58 19.30
C SER A 271 25.38 -19.97 19.02
N VAL A 272 25.11 -20.47 17.81
CA VAL A 272 23.79 -20.97 17.41
C VAL A 272 23.31 -22.08 18.33
N HIS A 273 24.19 -22.96 18.80
CA HIS A 273 23.80 -24.07 19.67
C HIS A 273 23.19 -23.59 20.99
N VAL A 274 23.80 -22.57 21.62
CA VAL A 274 23.31 -22.00 22.88
C VAL A 274 21.96 -21.31 22.66
N VAL A 275 21.83 -20.54 21.57
CA VAL A 275 20.55 -19.88 21.25
C VAL A 275 19.46 -20.90 20.95
N LYS A 276 19.76 -21.99 20.24
CA LYS A 276 18.80 -23.08 19.99
C LYS A 276 18.36 -23.76 21.29
N GLN A 277 19.27 -24.03 22.21
CA GLN A 277 18.92 -24.57 23.53
C GLN A 277 18.01 -23.60 24.29
N GLN A 278 18.30 -22.29 24.24
CA GLN A 278 17.45 -21.27 24.86
C GLN A 278 16.06 -21.19 24.21
N LEU A 279 15.96 -21.29 22.88
CA LEU A 279 14.67 -21.28 22.19
C LEU A 279 13.87 -22.57 22.42
N ALA A 280 14.54 -23.69 22.67
CA ALA A 280 13.89 -24.96 22.99
C ALA A 280 13.17 -24.92 24.35
N THR A 281 13.59 -24.05 25.28
CA THR A 281 12.90 -23.87 26.58
C THR A 281 11.71 -22.91 26.51
N TRP A 282 11.51 -22.22 25.38
CA TRP A 282 10.36 -21.34 25.22
C TRP A 282 9.07 -22.13 25.09
N ALA A 283 8.04 -21.68 25.79
CA ALA A 283 6.70 -22.20 25.62
C ALA A 283 6.19 -21.94 24.18
N PRO A 284 5.40 -22.85 23.58
CA PRO A 284 4.82 -22.67 22.25
C PRO A 284 4.08 -21.33 22.12
N GLU A 285 3.37 -20.91 23.17
CA GLU A 285 2.64 -19.65 23.19
C GLU A 285 3.56 -18.43 23.02
N THR A 286 4.77 -18.48 23.58
CA THR A 286 5.76 -17.40 23.46
C THR A 286 6.28 -17.29 22.03
N LYS A 287 6.58 -18.43 21.39
CA LYS A 287 7.03 -18.45 19.99
C LYS A 287 5.92 -17.98 19.04
N ARG A 288 4.69 -18.44 19.27
CA ARG A 288 3.54 -18.00 18.50
C ARG A 288 3.25 -16.51 18.69
N ALA A 289 3.37 -15.99 19.91
CA ALA A 289 3.24 -14.56 20.16
C ALA A 289 4.27 -13.75 19.36
N LEU A 290 5.53 -14.21 19.28
CA LEU A 290 6.56 -13.60 18.44
C LEU A 290 6.12 -13.57 16.97
N LEU A 291 5.65 -14.69 16.41
CA LEU A 291 5.15 -14.75 15.03
C LEU A 291 4.01 -13.75 14.80
N PHE A 292 3.09 -13.67 15.75
CA PHE A 292 1.93 -12.78 15.67
C PHE A 292 2.31 -11.31 15.75
N GLU A 293 3.36 -10.96 16.50
CA GLU A 293 3.94 -9.62 16.49
C GLU A 293 4.51 -9.29 15.10
N LEU A 294 5.28 -10.20 14.48
CA LEU A 294 5.78 -10.02 13.12
C LEU A 294 4.66 -9.81 12.11
N PHE A 295 3.54 -10.54 12.25
CA PHE A 295 2.38 -10.33 11.38
C PHE A 295 1.73 -8.98 11.61
N ARG A 296 1.55 -8.52 12.86
CA ARG A 296 0.96 -7.20 13.14
C ARG A 296 1.81 -6.05 12.60
N GLU A 297 3.13 -6.19 12.62
CA GLU A 297 4.06 -5.18 12.09
C GLU A 297 3.92 -4.94 10.58
N HIS A 298 3.50 -5.95 9.82
CA HIS A 298 3.47 -5.90 8.35
C HIS A 298 2.07 -6.04 7.72
N PHE A 299 1.13 -6.63 8.45
CA PHE A 299 -0.24 -6.93 8.01
C PHE A 299 -1.24 -6.35 9.01
N ARG A 300 -1.52 -5.05 8.93
CA ARG A 300 -2.38 -4.35 9.91
C ARG A 300 -3.80 -4.90 10.02
N THR A 301 -4.34 -5.44 8.92
CA THR A 301 -5.67 -6.06 8.89
C THR A 301 -5.69 -7.48 9.44
N TRP A 302 -4.53 -8.05 9.76
CA TRP A 302 -4.45 -9.38 10.34
C TRP A 302 -4.89 -9.35 11.80
N GLN A 303 -5.77 -10.28 12.14
CA GLN A 303 -6.24 -10.49 13.50
C GLN A 303 -6.23 -11.99 13.77
N TRP A 304 -5.61 -12.39 14.88
CA TRP A 304 -5.66 -13.77 15.32
C TRP A 304 -7.09 -14.12 15.72
N LYS A 305 -7.60 -15.18 15.11
CA LYS A 305 -8.81 -15.87 15.53
C LYS A 305 -8.40 -17.30 15.81
N ARG A 306 -8.72 -17.78 17.02
CA ARG A 306 -8.38 -19.13 17.45
C ARG A 306 -8.93 -20.15 16.46
N HIS A 307 -8.06 -21.05 16.01
CA HIS A 307 -8.41 -22.13 15.11
C HIS A 307 -7.38 -23.24 15.30
N ASP A 308 -7.75 -24.32 15.98
CA ASP A 308 -6.78 -25.26 16.54
C ASP A 308 -5.82 -25.86 15.48
N GLU A 309 -6.32 -26.24 14.30
CA GLU A 309 -5.46 -26.75 13.21
C GLU A 309 -4.47 -25.70 12.67
N ARG A 310 -4.89 -24.43 12.61
CA ARG A 310 -4.05 -23.34 12.09
C ARG A 310 -3.05 -22.89 13.14
N ASP A 311 -3.48 -22.88 14.40
CA ASP A 311 -2.61 -22.61 15.54
C ASP A 311 -1.49 -23.66 15.62
N ALA A 312 -1.78 -24.94 15.39
CA ALA A 312 -0.74 -25.97 15.27
C ALA A 312 0.20 -25.73 14.08
N MET A 313 -0.31 -25.33 12.90
CA MET A 313 0.53 -24.97 11.76
C MET A 313 1.42 -23.74 12.03
N TYR A 314 0.94 -22.76 12.81
CA TYR A 314 1.76 -21.62 13.24
C TYR A 314 2.90 -22.06 14.15
N ASP A 315 2.62 -22.97 15.08
CA ASP A 315 3.62 -23.51 16.01
C ASP A 315 4.73 -24.26 15.26
N GLU A 316 4.36 -25.13 14.31
CA GLU A 316 5.31 -25.83 13.43
C GLU A 316 6.12 -24.86 12.54
N PHE A 317 5.44 -23.85 11.99
CA PHE A 317 6.07 -22.85 11.14
C PHE A 317 7.12 -22.04 11.91
N ILE A 318 6.79 -21.51 13.10
CA ILE A 318 7.71 -20.66 13.85
C ILE A 318 8.90 -21.46 14.37
N ASP A 319 8.70 -22.71 14.78
CA ASP A 319 9.81 -23.60 15.19
C ASP A 319 10.79 -23.83 14.05
N SER A 320 10.28 -24.20 12.86
CA SER A 320 11.13 -24.37 11.67
C SER A 320 11.79 -23.05 11.24
N SER A 321 11.08 -21.93 11.35
CA SER A 321 11.54 -20.62 10.89
C SER A 321 12.63 -20.05 11.79
N LEU A 322 12.50 -20.17 13.12
CA LEU A 322 13.53 -19.73 14.06
C LEU A 322 14.86 -20.43 13.81
N ASP A 323 14.80 -21.75 13.60
CA ASP A 323 15.98 -22.54 13.25
C ASP A 323 16.62 -22.10 11.93
N ALA A 324 15.80 -21.85 10.91
CA ALA A 324 16.26 -21.38 9.61
C ALA A 324 16.86 -19.97 9.69
N TRP A 325 16.23 -19.04 10.42
CA TRP A 325 16.73 -17.68 10.59
C TRP A 325 18.05 -17.65 11.35
N LEU A 326 18.23 -18.50 12.37
CA LEU A 326 19.51 -18.63 13.06
C LEU A 326 20.62 -19.12 12.13
N GLN A 327 20.32 -20.13 11.30
CA GLN A 327 21.27 -20.64 10.32
C GLN A 327 21.67 -19.55 9.31
N VAL A 328 20.70 -18.85 8.74
CA VAL A 328 20.94 -17.73 7.81
C VAL A 328 21.77 -16.63 8.46
N ALA A 329 21.44 -16.26 9.70
CA ALA A 329 22.18 -15.23 10.44
C ALA A 329 23.63 -15.66 10.76
N GLN A 330 23.87 -16.96 10.95
CA GLN A 330 25.22 -17.52 11.13
C GLN A 330 26.00 -17.55 9.82
N ASP A 331 25.41 -18.07 8.74
CA ASP A 331 26.04 -18.20 7.42
C ASP A 331 26.44 -16.84 6.85
N LEU A 332 25.58 -15.83 7.04
CA LEU A 332 25.83 -14.44 6.63
C LEU A 332 26.61 -13.63 7.68
N ARG A 333 26.97 -14.23 8.82
CA ARG A 333 27.71 -13.61 9.93
C ARG A 333 27.11 -12.27 10.41
N LEU A 334 25.79 -12.14 10.38
CA LEU A 334 25.08 -10.88 10.69
C LEU A 334 25.30 -10.40 12.14
N HIS A 335 25.63 -11.33 13.04
CA HIS A 335 25.92 -11.03 14.44
C HIS A 335 27.23 -10.25 14.61
N THR A 336 28.19 -10.35 13.70
CA THR A 336 29.51 -9.69 13.81
C THR A 336 29.50 -8.20 13.46
N LYS A 337 28.48 -7.76 12.70
CA LYS A 337 28.35 -6.36 12.27
C LYS A 337 27.81 -5.48 13.41
N GLN A 338 28.24 -4.23 13.46
CA GLN A 338 27.72 -3.26 14.45
C GLN A 338 26.25 -2.92 14.16
N GLU A 339 25.94 -2.63 12.90
CA GLU A 339 24.58 -2.45 12.39
C GLU A 339 24.06 -3.73 11.71
N ILE A 340 22.76 -4.01 11.86
CA ILE A 340 22.13 -5.16 11.19
C ILE A 340 21.77 -4.74 9.77
N GLU A 341 22.72 -4.91 8.85
CA GLU A 341 22.42 -4.89 7.42
C GLU A 341 21.68 -6.18 7.06
N LEU A 342 20.38 -6.06 6.82
CA LEU A 342 19.56 -7.21 6.45
C LEU A 342 19.84 -7.64 5.01
N PRO A 343 19.79 -8.95 4.75
CA PRO A 343 20.02 -9.47 3.41
C PRO A 343 18.92 -9.03 2.44
N ASP A 344 19.30 -8.81 1.19
CA ASP A 344 18.37 -8.49 0.10
C ASP A 344 17.59 -9.75 -0.36
N SER A 345 16.62 -9.55 -1.24
CA SER A 345 15.81 -10.66 -1.78
C SER A 345 16.67 -11.70 -2.51
N LEU A 346 17.73 -11.29 -3.22
CA LEU A 346 18.59 -12.19 -4.00
C LEU A 346 19.44 -13.09 -3.10
N GLN A 347 19.93 -12.57 -1.99
CA GLN A 347 20.65 -13.33 -0.98
C GLN A 347 19.73 -14.33 -0.29
N LEU A 348 18.51 -13.91 0.05
CA LEU A 348 17.52 -14.77 0.71
C LEU A 348 17.00 -15.91 -0.20
N LYS A 349 16.93 -15.69 -1.52
CA LYS A 349 16.54 -16.74 -2.49
C LYS A 349 17.36 -18.02 -2.37
N ARG A 350 18.65 -17.92 -1.99
CA ARG A 350 19.53 -19.10 -1.81
C ARG A 350 19.12 -19.98 -0.64
N TYR A 351 18.40 -19.41 0.33
CA TYR A 351 17.96 -20.08 1.54
C TYR A 351 16.46 -20.40 1.53
N GLU A 352 15.74 -20.14 0.43
CA GLU A 352 14.29 -20.39 0.35
C GLU A 352 13.88 -21.83 0.72
N PRO A 353 14.57 -22.89 0.25
CA PRO A 353 14.23 -24.26 0.62
C PRO A 353 14.37 -24.55 2.12
N LEU A 354 15.24 -23.80 2.81
CA LEU A 354 15.43 -23.89 4.25
C LEU A 354 14.38 -23.06 5.00
N LEU A 355 14.19 -21.81 4.58
CA LEU A 355 13.30 -20.83 5.23
C LEU A 355 11.83 -21.21 5.17
N TRP A 356 11.41 -21.84 4.06
CA TRP A 356 10.00 -22.11 3.77
C TRP A 356 9.71 -23.60 3.63
N LYS A 357 10.54 -24.45 4.26
CA LYS A 357 10.33 -25.90 4.32
C LYS A 357 8.96 -26.24 4.90
N GLN A 358 8.59 -25.54 5.97
CA GLN A 358 7.24 -25.55 6.53
C GLN A 358 6.59 -24.21 6.25
N ARG A 359 5.28 -24.23 6.00
CA ARG A 359 4.47 -23.03 5.80
C ARG A 359 3.02 -23.30 6.17
N VAL A 360 2.32 -22.24 6.54
CA VAL A 360 0.88 -22.32 6.87
C VAL A 360 0.11 -22.43 5.57
N ARG A 361 -0.51 -23.59 5.31
CA ARG A 361 -1.31 -23.82 4.10
C ARG A 361 -2.43 -24.82 4.39
N PRO A 362 -3.57 -24.73 3.68
CA PRO A 362 -4.59 -25.76 3.77
C PRO A 362 -4.04 -27.12 3.29
N PRO A 363 -4.61 -28.24 3.76
CA PRO A 363 -4.34 -29.56 3.21
C PRO A 363 -4.54 -29.58 1.69
N ALA A 364 -3.60 -30.22 0.96
CA ALA A 364 -3.58 -30.18 -0.50
C ALA A 364 -4.88 -30.71 -1.15
N HIS A 365 -5.53 -31.69 -0.52
CA HIS A 365 -6.78 -32.27 -1.01
C HIS A 365 -7.99 -31.33 -0.89
N LEU A 366 -7.92 -30.30 -0.04
CA LEU A 366 -9.00 -29.33 0.15
C LEU A 366 -8.87 -28.11 -0.77
N MET A 367 -7.77 -27.96 -1.51
CA MET A 367 -7.54 -26.72 -2.26
C MET A 367 -8.60 -26.47 -3.34
N ASP A 368 -8.98 -27.51 -4.06
CA ASP A 368 -9.97 -27.40 -5.12
C ASP A 368 -11.34 -27.04 -4.55
N ASP A 369 -11.72 -27.65 -3.42
CA ASP A 369 -12.99 -27.38 -2.71
C ASP A 369 -13.03 -25.98 -2.10
N LEU A 370 -11.92 -25.54 -1.49
CA LEU A 370 -11.79 -24.20 -0.90
C LEU A 370 -11.83 -23.10 -1.96
N CYS A 371 -11.34 -23.41 -3.16
CA CYS A 371 -11.25 -22.46 -4.27
C CYS A 371 -12.38 -22.62 -5.30
N VAL A 372 -13.53 -23.17 -4.91
CA VAL A 372 -14.74 -23.17 -5.77
C VAL A 372 -15.40 -21.80 -5.76
N HIS A 373 -15.58 -21.22 -4.57
CA HIS A 373 -16.27 -19.93 -4.37
C HIS A 373 -15.57 -19.09 -3.30
N ALA A 374 -15.65 -17.76 -3.45
CA ALA A 374 -15.05 -16.83 -2.51
C ALA A 374 -15.64 -16.99 -1.11
N ASP A 375 -16.92 -17.34 -0.99
CA ASP A 375 -17.59 -17.53 0.30
C ASP A 375 -17.06 -18.75 1.07
N THR A 376 -16.73 -19.84 0.35
CA THR A 376 -16.09 -21.02 0.95
C THR A 376 -14.72 -20.66 1.52
N LEU A 377 -13.92 -19.93 0.74
CA LEU A 377 -12.62 -19.42 1.16
C LEU A 377 -12.74 -18.47 2.36
N GLN A 378 -13.72 -17.56 2.35
CA GLN A 378 -14.00 -16.63 3.44
C GLN A 378 -14.39 -17.37 4.74
N GLY A 379 -15.24 -18.39 4.63
CA GLY A 379 -15.65 -19.24 5.74
C GLY A 379 -14.47 -19.97 6.37
N TYR A 380 -13.63 -20.61 5.54
CA TYR A 380 -12.44 -21.33 6.01
C TYR A 380 -11.42 -20.37 6.66
N LEU A 381 -11.14 -19.24 6.03
CA LEU A 381 -10.15 -18.28 6.55
C LEU A 381 -10.69 -17.40 7.68
N LEU A 382 -12.00 -17.40 7.92
CA LEU A 382 -12.70 -16.48 8.83
C LEU A 382 -12.48 -15.00 8.45
N LEU A 383 -12.38 -14.71 7.16
CA LEU A 383 -12.15 -13.38 6.61
C LEU A 383 -13.37 -12.90 5.83
N PRO A 384 -14.00 -11.77 6.20
CA PRO A 384 -15.09 -11.22 5.42
C PRO A 384 -14.59 -10.43 4.21
N ASN A 385 -15.42 -10.30 3.18
CA ASN A 385 -15.23 -9.36 2.05
C ASN A 385 -13.88 -9.56 1.34
N LEU A 386 -13.60 -10.77 0.87
CA LEU A 386 -12.37 -11.07 0.12
C LEU A 386 -12.52 -10.86 -1.40
N LYS A 387 -13.74 -10.87 -1.91
CA LYS A 387 -14.04 -10.67 -3.33
C LYS A 387 -13.76 -9.22 -3.75
N VAL A 388 -13.18 -9.05 -4.95
CA VAL A 388 -12.56 -7.81 -5.48
C VAL A 388 -13.46 -6.98 -6.38
#